data_AF-A0A952HIU2-F1
#
_entry.id   AF-A0A952HIU2-F1
#
_cell.length_a   1.000
_cell.length_b   1.000
_cell.length_c   1.000
_cell.angle_alpha   90.00
_cell.angle_beta   90.00
_cell.angle_gamma   90.00
#
_symmetry.space_group_name_H-M   'P 1'
#
loop_
_entity.id
_entity.type
_entity.pdbx_description
1 polymer ?
#
loop_
_entity_poly.entity_id
_entity_poly.type
_entity_poly.pdbx_seq_one_letter_code
_entity_poly.pdbx_strand_id
1 'polypeptide(L)' 'MTATLQSAGRATARPARRSRARRRRSLVTLALLAPALLGLLIFFVYPLIASVYYSFTRFDLVSPPQWIGLRNYEYLFT' A
#
# COMPACT_ATOMS: atom_id res chain seq x y z
N MET A 1 -58.64 34.05 6.72
CA MET A 1 -58.51 32.73 6.06
C MET A 1 -57.83 32.94 4.71
N THR A 2 -56.50 32.83 4.65
CA THR A 2 -55.67 32.75 3.43
C THR A 2 -54.27 32.42 3.93
N ALA A 3 -53.84 31.16 3.88
CA ALA A 3 -53.04 30.58 2.78
C ALA A 3 -51.82 31.49 2.49
N THR A 4 -50.58 31.08 2.75
CA THR A 4 -49.92 29.97 2.05
C THR A 4 -48.69 29.46 2.80
N LEU A 5 -48.70 28.16 3.15
CA LEU A 5 -47.51 27.38 3.45
C LEU A 5 -46.89 26.95 2.10
N GLN A 6 -45.79 27.55 1.66
CA GLN A 6 -45.04 26.96 0.54
C GLN A 6 -43.55 27.33 0.57
N SER A 7 -42.75 26.49 1.23
CA SER A 7 -41.34 26.32 0.87
C SER A 7 -40.86 24.91 1.28
N ALA A 8 -41.59 23.90 0.82
CA ALA A 8 -41.15 22.50 0.86
C ALA A 8 -40.77 22.10 -0.57
N GLY A 9 -39.50 22.25 -0.93
CA GLY A 9 -39.07 21.96 -2.30
C GLY A 9 -37.59 22.15 -2.59
N ARG A 10 -36.69 21.90 -1.62
CA ARG A 10 -35.27 21.72 -1.96
C ARG A 10 -35.03 20.24 -2.27
N ALA A 11 -34.96 19.94 -3.57
CA ALA A 11 -34.64 18.64 -4.11
C ALA A 11 -33.34 18.07 -3.51
N THR A 12 -33.46 17.18 -2.53
CA THR A 12 -32.36 16.39 -1.98
C THR A 12 -32.23 15.07 -2.72
N ALA A 13 -31.80 15.11 -3.99
CA ALA A 13 -31.58 13.88 -4.76
C ALA A 13 -30.41 14.00 -5.75
N ARG A 14 -29.16 14.10 -5.26
CA ARG A 14 -27.99 13.68 -6.07
C ARG A 14 -26.69 13.29 -5.34
N PRO A 15 -26.68 12.50 -4.25
CA PRO A 15 -25.43 12.07 -3.61
C PRO A 15 -24.70 10.93 -4.36
N ALA A 16 -25.42 9.98 -4.97
CA ALA A 16 -24.85 8.73 -5.50
C ALA A 16 -23.94 8.91 -6.74
N ARG A 17 -24.21 9.91 -7.59
CA ARG A 17 -23.43 10.15 -8.82
C ARG A 17 -22.06 10.80 -8.52
N ARG A 18 -21.97 11.60 -7.44
CA ARG A 18 -20.72 12.22 -6.97
C ARG A 18 -19.79 11.20 -6.32
N SER A 19 -20.30 10.22 -5.57
CA SER A 19 -19.47 9.21 -4.90
C SER A 19 -18.79 8.25 -5.89
N ARG A 20 -19.50 7.82 -6.94
CA ARG A 20 -18.92 6.98 -8.02
C ARG A 20 -17.84 7.73 -8.81
N ALA A 21 -18.05 9.02 -9.08
CA ALA A 21 -17.04 9.86 -9.75
C ALA A 21 -15.77 10.03 -8.90
N ARG A 22 -15.91 10.20 -7.58
CA ARG A 22 -14.78 10.28 -6.65
C ARG A 22 -13.97 8.97 -6.62
N ARG A 23 -14.64 7.81 -6.54
CA ARG A 23 -13.99 6.49 -6.57
C ARG A 23 -13.22 6.26 -7.88
N ARG A 24 -13.82 6.59 -9.03
CA ARG A 24 -13.13 6.49 -10.32
C ARG A 24 -11.86 7.34 -10.36
N ARG A 25 -11.91 8.56 -9.80
CA ARG A 25 -10.74 9.45 -9.78
C ARG A 25 -9.61 8.90 -8.91
N SER A 26 -9.93 8.34 -7.74
CA SER A 26 -8.93 7.68 -6.88
C SER A 26 -8.29 6.46 -7.56
N LEU A 27 -9.06 5.65 -8.29
CA LEU A 27 -8.52 4.50 -9.01
C LEU A 27 -7.58 4.93 -10.15
N VAL A 28 -7.91 6.00 -10.89
CA VAL A 28 -7.02 6.54 -11.93
C VAL A 28 -5.72 7.08 -11.32
N THR A 29 -5.81 7.81 -10.20
CA THR A 29 -4.62 8.26 -9.47
C THR A 29 -3.74 7.09 -9.03
N LEU A 30 -4.35 6.03 -8.46
CA LEU A 30 -3.61 4.84 -8.05
C LEU A 30 -2.99 4.12 -9.25
N ALA A 31 -3.69 4.01 -10.37
CA ALA A 31 -3.19 3.37 -11.58
C ALA A 31 -1.98 4.12 -12.17
N LEU A 32 -1.94 5.44 -12.08
CA LEU A 32 -0.78 6.25 -12.50
C LEU A 32 0.40 6.14 -11.53
N LEU A 33 0.13 5.99 -10.23
CA LEU A 33 1.15 5.77 -9.21
C LEU A 33 1.70 4.34 -9.21
N ALA A 34 0.90 3.36 -9.64
CA ALA A 34 1.22 1.94 -9.54
C ALA A 34 2.58 1.57 -10.17
N PRO A 35 2.99 2.07 -11.35
CA PRO A 35 4.30 1.74 -11.92
C PRO A 35 5.47 2.23 -11.06
N ALA A 36 5.36 3.44 -10.49
CA ALA A 36 6.39 3.98 -9.61
C ALA A 36 6.46 3.20 -8.29
N LEU A 37 5.30 2.85 -7.71
CA LEU A 37 5.23 2.03 -6.50
C LEU A 37 5.77 0.62 -6.74
N LEU A 38 5.43 0.00 -7.88
CA LEU A 38 5.97 -1.30 -8.26
C LEU A 38 7.49 -1.24 -8.44
N GLY A 39 8.00 -0.19 -9.09
CA GLY A 39 9.43 0.06 -9.21
C GLY A 39 10.11 0.16 -7.83
N LEU A 40 9.55 0.95 -6.92
CA LEU A 40 10.05 1.07 -5.55
C LEU A 40 10.06 -0.29 -4.83
N LEU A 41 8.97 -1.06 -4.94
CA LEU A 41 8.87 -2.35 -4.28
C LEU A 41 9.90 -3.36 -4.82
N ILE A 42 10.09 -3.41 -6.13
CA ILE A 42 10.99 -4.38 -6.79
C ILE A 42 12.46 -4.00 -6.60
N PHE A 43 12.81 -2.73 -6.79
CA PHE A 43 14.21 -2.30 -6.84
C PHE A 43 14.76 -1.82 -5.50
N PHE A 44 13.90 -1.54 -4.51
CA PHE A 44 14.34 -1.07 -3.20
C PHE A 44 13.86 -1.98 -2.07
N VAL A 45 12.56 -2.21 -1.96
CA VAL A 45 12.00 -2.97 -0.82
C VAL A 45 12.39 -4.45 -0.88
N TYR A 46 12.34 -5.06 -2.07
CA TYR A 46 12.75 -6.45 -2.26
C TYR A 46 14.22 -6.70 -1.88
N PRO A 47 15.23 -5.98 -2.43
CA PRO A 47 16.61 -6.23 -2.04
C PRO A 47 16.86 -5.93 -0.56
N LEU A 48 16.19 -4.92 0.02
CA LEU A 48 16.28 -4.64 1.45
C LEU A 48 15.80 -5.84 2.30
N ILE A 49 14.62 -6.38 1.98
CA ILE A 49 14.09 -7.56 2.69
C ILE A 49 14.99 -8.77 2.46
N ALA A 50 15.50 -8.97 1.25
CA ALA A 50 16.42 -10.07 0.93
C ALA A 50 17.72 -9.96 1.75
N SER A 51 18.30 -8.77 1.90
CA SER A 51 19.48 -8.54 2.74
C SER A 51 19.20 -8.88 4.20
N VAL A 52 18.05 -8.45 4.73
CA VAL A 52 17.63 -8.79 6.09
C VAL A 52 17.46 -10.30 6.23
N TYR A 53 16.74 -10.95 5.31
CA TYR A 53 16.57 -12.40 5.31
C TYR A 53 17.92 -13.14 5.29
N TYR A 54 18.81 -12.77 4.38
CA TYR A 54 20.12 -13.43 4.27
C TYR A 54 20.98 -13.24 5.50
N SER A 55 20.80 -12.15 6.26
CA SER A 55 21.51 -11.94 7.53
C SER A 55 21.19 -12.98 8.61
N PHE A 56 20.05 -13.67 8.53
CA PHE A 56 19.67 -14.78 9.42
C PHE A 56 20.00 -16.16 8.83
N THR A 57 20.63 -16.19 7.65
CA THR A 57 21.03 -17.41 6.96
C THR A 57 22.55 -17.50 6.83
N ARG A 58 23.05 -18.73 6.71
CA ARG A 58 24.39 -18.98 6.19
C ARG A 58 24.28 -19.03 4.67
N PHE A 59 24.69 -17.94 4.01
CA PHE A 59 24.63 -17.79 2.57
C PHE A 59 26.04 -17.54 2.00
N ASP A 60 26.49 -18.43 1.10
CA ASP A 60 27.82 -18.45 0.50
C ASP A 60 27.78 -18.34 -1.04
N LEU A 61 26.64 -17.97 -1.62
CA LEU A 61 26.33 -17.87 -3.06
C LEU A 61 26.44 -19.19 -3.86
N VAL A 62 27.08 -20.21 -3.32
CA VAL A 62 27.28 -21.52 -3.97
C VAL A 62 26.23 -22.52 -3.51
N SER A 63 25.96 -22.55 -2.22
CA SER A 63 25.02 -23.46 -1.57
C SER A 63 23.66 -22.78 -1.35
N PRO A 64 22.57 -23.57 -1.27
CA PRO A 64 21.28 -23.03 -0.84
C PRO A 64 21.38 -22.37 0.55
N PRO A 65 20.70 -21.23 0.77
CA PRO A 65 20.75 -20.53 2.05
C PRO A 65 20.19 -21.40 3.18
N GLN A 66 20.98 -21.57 4.24
CA GLN A 66 20.58 -22.34 5.43
C GLN A 66 20.16 -21.38 6.54
N TRP A 67 18.95 -21.53 7.07
CA TRP A 67 18.49 -20.71 8.19
C TRP A 67 19.25 -21.06 9.48
N ILE A 68 19.94 -20.07 10.06
CA ILE A 68 20.74 -20.24 11.28
C ILE A 68 20.30 -19.30 12.41
N GLY A 69 19.23 -18.54 12.20
CA GLY A 69 18.68 -17.62 13.21
C GLY A 69 19.68 -16.50 13.54
N LEU A 70 19.96 -16.30 14.84
CA LEU A 70 20.80 -15.22 15.32
C LEU A 70 22.30 -15.56 15.42
N ARG A 71 22.73 -16.73 14.93
CA ARG A 71 24.13 -17.17 15.02
C ARG A 71 25.12 -16.17 14.40
N ASN A 72 24.72 -15.48 13.33
CA ASN A 72 25.51 -14.41 12.71
C ASN A 72 25.68 -13.15 13.58
N TYR A 73 25.08 -13.08 14.76
CA TYR A 73 25.14 -11.93 15.65
C TYR A 73 25.73 -12.27 17.02
N GLU A 74 25.99 -13.55 17.32
CA GLU A 74 26.51 -14.00 18.62
C GLU A 74 27.87 -13.36 18.96
N TYR A 75 28.73 -13.14 17.95
CA TYR A 75 30.03 -12.48 18.13
C TYR A 75 29.94 -11.01 18.55
N LEU A 76 28.77 -10.36 18.41
CA LEU A 76 28.60 -8.97 18.87
C LEU A 76 28.47 -8.90 20.40
N PHE A 77 28.25 -10.02 21.07
CA PHE A 77 27.98 -10.11 22.51
C PHE A 77 29.05 -10.86 23.30
N THR A 78 30.14 -11.29 22.66
CA THR A 78 31.28 -12.00 23.29
C THR A 78 32.57 -11.28 22.92
#